data_AF-A0A938BXA9-F1
#
_entry.id   AF-A0A938BXA9-F1
#
_cell.length_a   1.000
_cell.length_b   1.000
_cell.length_c   1.000
_cell.angle_alpha   90.00
_cell.angle_beta   90.00
_cell.angle_gamma   90.00
#
_symmetry.space_group_name_H-M   'P 1'
#
loop_
_entity.id
_entity.type
_entity.pdbx_description
1 polymer ?
#
loop_
_entity_poly.entity_id
_entity_poly.type
_entity_poly.pdbx_seq_one_letter_code
_entity_poly.pdbx_strand_id
1 'polypeptide(L)'
;MKNIPQHARIVIVGGGIVGCSTAYHLARLGFKDILLLEQGRLTSGTTWHAAGLIGQLRPNRNMTMMSHYGIDLYARLEQETGFATGWRACGSLYVAQSNTRFRMMRQQASLARRHGVVCEEISPREAQDRFPLMRIEDLVGALWLPEDGKANPTDLCMSMARGAQQQGVSIVEATRVFAVHTEKLAHRPSVRGVRVRTCDGEQDIACEILVNCTGQWARQFAALAGVNVPLYAAEHFYIVTGKIEGVHPMLPVMRDPDGYIYYKEELGGLLMGVFEPVAKPWRVDPIPDDFQFQLLNEDWVQFEVLMKHALQRTPCLETAGVKMLLNGPESFTPDGNFIMGEAPELDGYFVCAGFNSSGIANSGGAGRLMAEWIAGGEASMDLSDVDIRRYAYFASNRRALAARTSETLGLHYAMRWPKYELQTARPLRTSAIYDLLAAKGAVFGSKNGWERANYFQKDQSIVGRPCLDKPHWLPLVQREQAVTRGSVAVYDQSSLSKILVQGRDALALLQRLCTNDVDLPLNGMCYTLMLNQRGGIESALTVIRIQCEVFMIVSGSAQAVRDTHWIVK
;
A
#
# COMPACT_ATOMS: atom_id res chain seq x y z
N MET A 1 32.34 20.18 4.66
CA MET A 1 31.95 19.52 3.41
C MET A 1 31.77 18.03 3.63
N LYS A 2 30.52 17.59 3.79
CA LYS A 2 30.16 16.17 3.64
C LYS A 2 30.68 15.68 2.28
N ASN A 3 31.41 14.56 2.26
CA ASN A 3 31.92 13.98 1.02
C ASN A 3 30.77 13.26 0.29
N ILE A 4 29.95 14.03 -0.41
CA ILE A 4 28.83 13.54 -1.22
C ILE A 4 29.34 13.42 -2.65
N PRO A 5 29.18 12.26 -3.31
CA PRO A 5 29.68 12.09 -4.67
C PRO A 5 28.90 12.97 -5.66
N GLN A 6 29.58 13.42 -6.72
CA GLN A 6 28.96 14.18 -7.82
C GLN A 6 28.11 13.30 -8.74
N HIS A 7 28.29 11.97 -8.68
CA HIS A 7 27.53 10.98 -9.42
C HIS A 7 27.25 9.77 -8.53
N ALA A 8 26.04 9.22 -8.63
CA ALA A 8 25.68 7.92 -8.11
C ALA A 8 24.70 7.28 -9.09
N ARG A 9 24.87 5.99 -9.40
CA ARG A 9 23.98 5.31 -10.33
C ARG A 9 22.53 5.30 -9.86
N ILE A 10 22.35 5.05 -8.56
CA ILE A 10 21.05 4.99 -7.91
C ILE A 10 21.03 5.95 -6.72
N VAL A 11 20.11 6.91 -6.75
CA VAL A 11 19.82 7.79 -5.61
C VAL A 11 18.52 7.34 -4.95
N ILE A 12 18.56 7.07 -3.65
CA ILE A 12 17.39 6.76 -2.83
C ILE A 12 17.12 7.96 -1.92
N VAL A 13 15.91 8.50 -1.95
CA VAL A 13 15.54 9.68 -1.14
C VAL A 13 14.62 9.24 -0.01
N GLY A 14 15.07 9.44 1.22
CA GLY A 14 14.38 9.06 2.46
C GLY A 14 15.08 7.91 3.19
N GLY A 15 15.56 8.19 4.39
CA GLY A 15 16.26 7.28 5.31
C GLY A 15 15.34 6.62 6.34
N GLY A 16 14.06 6.44 6.00
CA GLY A 16 13.17 5.57 6.75
C GLY A 16 13.42 4.09 6.43
N ILE A 17 12.70 3.20 7.12
CA ILE A 17 12.85 1.74 6.98
C ILE A 17 12.79 1.25 5.52
N VAL A 18 11.94 1.88 4.69
CA VAL A 18 11.75 1.50 3.28
C VAL A 18 12.96 1.86 2.43
N GLY A 19 13.53 3.05 2.61
CA GLY A 19 14.72 3.48 1.89
C GLY A 19 15.94 2.66 2.29
N CYS A 20 16.12 2.42 3.58
CA CYS A 20 17.19 1.55 4.10
C CYS A 20 17.02 0.11 3.61
N SER A 21 15.80 -0.43 3.58
CA SER A 21 15.52 -1.75 3.01
C SER A 21 15.85 -1.82 1.52
N THR A 22 15.45 -0.82 0.74
CA THR A 22 15.72 -0.77 -0.70
C THR A 22 17.23 -0.70 -0.97
N ALA A 23 17.96 0.14 -0.23
CA ALA A 23 19.41 0.27 -0.32
C ALA A 23 20.13 -1.06 0.01
N TYR A 24 19.73 -1.69 1.11
CA TYR A 24 20.28 -2.97 1.57
C TYR A 24 20.09 -4.07 0.51
N HIS A 25 18.90 -4.19 -0.07
CA HIS A 25 18.63 -5.24 -1.07
C HIS A 25 19.31 -4.95 -2.41
N LEU A 26 19.37 -3.69 -2.86
CA LEU A 26 20.14 -3.33 -4.07
C LEU A 26 21.62 -3.71 -3.91
N ALA A 27 22.21 -3.40 -2.76
CA ALA A 27 23.59 -3.78 -2.47
C ALA A 27 23.79 -5.30 -2.46
N ARG A 28 22.84 -6.06 -1.89
CA ARG A 28 22.87 -7.55 -1.91
C ARG A 28 22.77 -8.15 -3.30
N LEU A 29 22.08 -7.47 -4.22
CA LEU A 29 22.05 -7.85 -5.64
C LEU A 29 23.34 -7.46 -6.39
N GLY A 30 24.32 -6.87 -5.71
CA GLY A 30 25.62 -6.52 -6.27
C GLY A 30 25.67 -5.14 -6.94
N PHE A 31 24.62 -4.33 -6.85
CA PHE A 31 24.66 -2.96 -7.36
C PHE A 31 25.69 -2.13 -6.59
N LYS A 32 26.40 -1.29 -7.34
CA LYS A 32 27.37 -0.31 -6.84
C LYS A 32 26.86 1.11 -7.10
N ASP A 33 27.54 2.09 -6.53
CA ASP A 33 27.24 3.51 -6.70
C ASP A 33 25.80 3.86 -6.26
N ILE A 34 25.43 3.36 -5.07
CA ILE A 34 24.14 3.64 -4.44
C ILE A 34 24.33 4.72 -3.39
N LEU A 35 23.52 5.78 -3.47
CA LEU A 35 23.51 6.90 -2.54
C LEU A 35 22.13 7.04 -1.90
N LEU A 36 22.03 6.87 -0.59
CA LEU A 36 20.84 7.22 0.19
C LEU A 36 20.99 8.62 0.77
N LEU A 37 20.01 9.48 0.52
CA LEU A 37 19.94 10.85 1.02
C LEU A 37 18.78 11.00 2.01
N GLU A 38 19.08 11.49 3.20
CA GLU A 38 18.09 11.79 4.24
C GLU A 38 18.18 13.26 4.64
N GLN A 39 17.05 13.96 4.63
CA GLN A 39 16.98 15.40 4.94
C GLN A 39 17.29 15.73 6.40
N GLY A 40 17.00 14.79 7.31
CA GLY A 40 17.20 14.90 8.75
C GLY A 40 18.17 13.86 9.26
N ARG A 41 17.68 12.91 10.04
CA ARG A 41 18.41 11.71 10.45
C ARG A 41 17.67 10.47 9.98
N LEU A 42 18.35 9.35 9.90
CA LEU A 42 17.70 8.07 9.67
C LEU A 42 16.55 7.90 10.66
N THR A 43 15.45 7.33 10.19
CA THR A 43 14.20 7.11 10.93
C THR A 43 13.33 8.35 11.22
N SER A 44 13.78 9.57 10.93
CA SER A 44 13.14 10.81 11.43
C SER A 44 11.73 11.10 10.91
N GLY A 45 11.21 10.33 9.94
CA GLY A 45 9.82 10.35 9.51
C GLY A 45 8.90 9.51 10.41
N THR A 46 8.03 8.69 9.81
CA THR A 46 7.10 7.81 10.56
C THR A 46 7.79 6.61 11.23
N THR A 47 9.01 6.26 10.82
CA THR A 47 9.66 5.00 11.26
C THR A 47 9.89 4.96 12.76
N TRP A 48 10.43 6.02 13.37
CA TRP A 48 10.84 6.00 14.79
C TRP A 48 9.68 5.83 15.78
N HIS A 49 8.48 6.29 15.41
CA HIS A 49 7.27 6.21 16.25
C HIS A 49 6.29 5.12 15.81
N ALA A 50 6.69 4.23 14.90
CA ALA A 50 5.84 3.11 14.54
C ALA A 50 5.67 2.15 15.74
N ALA A 51 4.54 1.47 15.86
CA ALA A 51 4.33 0.51 16.94
C ALA A 51 5.21 -0.76 16.78
N GLY A 52 5.70 -1.08 15.58
CA GLY A 52 6.62 -2.19 15.35
C GLY A 52 6.00 -3.58 15.37
N LEU A 53 4.67 -3.68 15.21
CA LEU A 53 3.95 -4.95 15.09
C LEU A 53 4.19 -5.54 13.70
N ILE A 54 4.50 -6.84 13.65
CA ILE A 54 4.80 -7.55 12.41
C ILE A 54 3.98 -8.83 12.39
N GLY A 55 3.12 -8.98 11.39
CA GLY A 55 2.34 -10.20 11.21
C GLY A 55 2.12 -10.57 9.76
N GLN A 56 1.79 -11.84 9.50
CA GLN A 56 1.79 -12.42 8.15
C GLN A 56 0.43 -12.44 7.45
N LEU A 57 -0.68 -12.29 8.18
CA LEU A 57 -2.01 -12.31 7.57
C LEU A 57 -2.19 -11.13 6.61
N ARG A 58 -2.42 -11.44 5.34
CA ARG A 58 -2.60 -10.48 4.24
C ARG A 58 -3.75 -10.90 3.33
N PRO A 59 -4.37 -9.95 2.61
CA PRO A 59 -5.56 -10.22 1.81
C PRO A 59 -5.28 -11.00 0.51
N ASN A 60 -4.04 -10.98 0.01
CA ASN A 60 -3.67 -11.67 -1.23
C ASN A 60 -2.32 -12.40 -1.08
N ARG A 61 -2.08 -13.34 -2.00
CA ARG A 61 -0.88 -14.19 -2.05
C ARG A 61 0.41 -13.37 -2.06
N ASN A 62 0.48 -12.35 -2.92
CA ASN A 62 1.73 -11.65 -3.19
C ASN A 62 2.19 -10.86 -1.95
N MET A 63 1.25 -10.22 -1.25
CA MET A 63 1.50 -9.56 0.03
C MET A 63 1.84 -10.57 1.15
N THR A 64 1.20 -11.75 1.18
CA THR A 64 1.55 -12.81 2.14
C THR A 64 3.01 -13.25 1.94
N MET A 65 3.41 -13.57 0.72
CA MET A 65 4.79 -13.97 0.39
C MET A 65 5.81 -12.87 0.73
N MET A 66 5.46 -11.61 0.47
CA MET A 66 6.28 -10.46 0.83
C MET A 66 6.45 -10.33 2.35
N SER A 67 5.39 -10.58 3.12
CA SER A 67 5.43 -10.50 4.60
C SER A 67 6.22 -11.67 5.20
N HIS A 68 6.06 -12.88 4.66
CA HIS A 68 6.82 -14.06 5.07
C HIS A 68 8.32 -13.83 4.91
N TYR A 69 8.76 -13.35 3.74
CA TYR A 69 10.17 -12.97 3.52
C TYR A 69 10.64 -11.91 4.52
N GLY A 70 9.79 -10.92 4.84
CA GLY A 70 10.12 -9.87 5.80
C GLY A 70 10.45 -10.44 7.19
N ILE A 71 9.66 -11.39 7.68
CA ILE A 71 9.91 -12.06 8.97
C ILE A 71 11.21 -12.87 8.93
N ASP A 72 11.40 -13.68 7.90
CA ASP A 72 12.62 -14.49 7.72
C ASP A 72 13.89 -13.61 7.68
N LEU A 73 13.77 -12.44 7.05
CA LEU A 73 14.84 -11.45 7.03
C LEU A 73 15.10 -10.90 8.42
N TYR A 74 14.08 -10.42 9.13
CA TYR A 74 14.24 -9.78 10.44
C TYR A 74 14.82 -10.71 11.50
N ALA A 75 14.48 -12.00 11.42
CA ALA A 75 15.02 -13.04 12.30
C ALA A 75 16.53 -13.27 12.10
N ARG A 76 17.07 -13.04 10.91
CA ARG A 76 18.49 -13.28 10.58
C ARG A 76 19.31 -11.99 10.48
N LEU A 77 18.66 -10.83 10.36
CA LEU A 77 19.33 -9.56 10.04
C LEU A 77 20.41 -9.20 11.07
N GLU A 78 20.18 -9.43 12.36
CA GLU A 78 21.20 -9.17 13.40
C GLU A 78 22.47 -9.99 13.20
N GLN A 79 22.34 -11.26 12.80
CA GLN A 79 23.49 -12.11 12.49
C GLN A 79 24.23 -11.65 11.24
N GLU A 80 23.50 -11.12 10.26
CA GLU A 80 24.08 -10.65 9.01
C GLU A 80 24.77 -9.28 9.14
N THR A 81 24.26 -8.40 9.99
CA THR A 81 24.73 -7.01 10.09
C THR A 81 25.56 -6.74 11.35
N GLY A 82 25.48 -7.61 12.36
CA GLY A 82 26.06 -7.39 13.69
C GLY A 82 25.30 -6.37 14.53
N PHE A 83 24.07 -6.01 14.14
CA PHE A 83 23.25 -5.01 14.82
C PHE A 83 21.86 -5.52 15.16
N ALA A 84 21.54 -5.47 16.45
CA ALA A 84 20.25 -5.84 16.99
C ALA A 84 19.10 -5.13 16.29
N THR A 85 18.02 -5.86 16.04
CA THR A 85 16.78 -5.36 15.42
C THR A 85 15.65 -5.18 16.44
N GLY A 86 15.85 -5.68 17.67
CA GLY A 86 14.79 -5.84 18.65
C GLY A 86 13.71 -6.84 18.24
N TRP A 87 13.97 -7.67 17.21
CA TRP A 87 13.03 -8.70 16.76
C TRP A 87 12.75 -9.71 17.88
N ARG A 88 11.46 -9.99 18.09
CA ARG A 88 10.96 -11.04 18.97
C ARG A 88 9.82 -11.76 18.28
N ALA A 89 10.01 -13.03 18.00
CA ALA A 89 8.97 -13.95 17.56
C ALA A 89 8.06 -14.34 18.75
N CYS A 90 7.31 -13.36 19.27
CA CYS A 90 6.38 -13.56 20.38
C CYS A 90 4.99 -14.04 19.95
N GLY A 91 4.78 -14.22 18.65
CA GLY A 91 3.51 -14.58 18.04
C GLY A 91 2.48 -13.46 18.04
N SER A 92 1.37 -13.70 17.35
CA SER A 92 0.22 -12.81 17.26
C SER A 92 -1.10 -13.53 17.50
N LEU A 93 -1.98 -12.89 18.26
CA LEU A 93 -3.37 -13.26 18.45
C LEU A 93 -4.28 -12.32 17.66
N TYR A 94 -5.26 -12.90 16.98
CA TYR A 94 -6.39 -12.19 16.39
C TYR A 94 -7.68 -12.73 17.02
N VAL A 95 -8.39 -11.91 17.77
CA VAL A 95 -9.62 -12.34 18.45
C VAL A 95 -10.88 -11.90 17.70
N ALA A 96 -11.95 -12.69 17.80
CA ALA A 96 -13.23 -12.38 17.19
C ALA A 96 -14.35 -12.31 18.24
N GLN A 97 -15.10 -11.21 18.24
CA GLN A 97 -16.27 -11.01 19.11
C GLN A 97 -17.55 -11.57 18.49
N SER A 98 -17.54 -11.90 17.19
CA SER A 98 -18.70 -12.42 16.49
C SER A 98 -18.37 -13.62 15.59
N ASN A 99 -19.34 -14.53 15.44
CA ASN A 99 -19.23 -15.66 14.53
C ASN A 99 -18.94 -15.22 13.08
N THR A 100 -19.50 -14.08 12.65
CA THR A 100 -19.26 -13.54 11.31
C THR A 100 -17.81 -13.09 11.13
N ARG A 101 -17.24 -12.38 12.11
CA ARG A 101 -15.81 -12.01 12.10
C ARG A 101 -14.95 -13.27 12.06
N PHE A 102 -15.26 -14.26 12.90
CA PHE A 102 -14.47 -15.47 12.98
C PHE A 102 -14.51 -16.29 11.69
N ARG A 103 -15.65 -16.33 10.98
CA ARG A 103 -15.74 -16.92 9.63
C ARG A 103 -14.83 -16.20 8.63
N MET A 104 -14.78 -14.86 8.64
CA MET A 104 -13.84 -14.11 7.79
C MET A 104 -12.38 -14.44 8.16
N MET A 105 -12.05 -14.47 9.44
CA MET A 105 -10.71 -14.82 9.91
C MET A 105 -10.30 -16.23 9.45
N ARG A 106 -11.19 -17.23 9.54
CA ARG A 106 -10.94 -18.58 9.01
C ARG A 106 -10.69 -18.60 7.50
N GLN A 107 -11.40 -17.78 6.72
CA GLN A 107 -11.13 -17.64 5.28
C GLN A 107 -9.72 -17.09 5.02
N GLN A 108 -9.31 -16.06 5.77
CA GLN A 108 -7.96 -15.50 5.68
C GLN A 108 -6.88 -16.51 6.10
N ALA A 109 -7.11 -17.25 7.20
CA ALA A 109 -6.22 -18.31 7.66
C ALA A 109 -6.08 -19.42 6.61
N SER A 110 -7.18 -19.83 5.97
CA SER A 110 -7.13 -20.84 4.90
C SER A 110 -6.31 -20.38 3.69
N LEU A 111 -6.39 -19.10 3.31
CA LEU A 111 -5.57 -18.53 2.26
C LEU A 111 -4.09 -18.47 2.67
N ALA A 112 -3.81 -18.03 3.89
CA ALA A 112 -2.46 -17.89 4.42
C ALA A 112 -1.75 -19.25 4.53
N ARG A 113 -2.44 -20.30 5.02
CA ARG A 113 -1.90 -21.68 5.10
C ARG A 113 -1.49 -22.24 3.74
N ARG A 114 -2.21 -21.91 2.67
CA ARG A 114 -1.83 -22.29 1.29
C ARG A 114 -0.46 -21.72 0.88
N HIS A 115 0.01 -20.68 1.58
CA HIS A 115 1.26 -19.98 1.31
C HIS A 115 2.31 -20.19 2.40
N GLY A 116 2.16 -21.24 3.23
CA GLY A 116 3.16 -21.65 4.21
C GLY A 116 3.06 -20.94 5.56
N VAL A 117 2.12 -20.02 5.74
CA VAL A 117 1.94 -19.33 7.04
C VAL A 117 1.27 -20.25 8.04
N VAL A 118 1.94 -20.51 9.17
CA VAL A 118 1.35 -21.23 10.29
C VAL A 118 0.31 -20.35 10.97
N CYS A 119 -0.93 -20.83 10.98
CA CYS A 119 -2.05 -20.15 11.60
C CYS A 119 -2.97 -21.18 12.24
N GLU A 120 -3.09 -21.15 13.55
CA GLU A 120 -3.87 -22.08 14.35
C GLU A 120 -5.19 -21.43 14.76
N GLU A 121 -6.27 -22.19 14.70
CA GLU A 121 -7.52 -21.78 15.31
C GLU A 121 -7.52 -22.24 16.76
N ILE A 122 -7.78 -21.33 17.69
CA ILE A 122 -7.76 -21.61 19.13
C ILE A 122 -9.03 -21.07 19.81
N SER A 123 -9.38 -21.68 20.94
CA SER A 123 -10.46 -21.23 21.80
C SER A 123 -10.13 -19.90 22.48
N PRO A 124 -11.15 -19.13 22.93
CA PRO A 124 -10.92 -17.94 23.74
C PRO A 124 -10.09 -18.22 25.00
N ARG A 125 -10.23 -19.41 25.60
CA ARG A 125 -9.46 -19.78 26.78
C ARG A 125 -7.98 -19.97 26.48
N GLU A 126 -7.65 -20.70 25.43
CA GLU A 126 -6.26 -20.83 24.96
C GLU A 126 -5.65 -19.47 24.58
N ALA A 127 -6.46 -18.55 24.03
CA ALA A 127 -6.02 -17.20 23.74
C ALA A 127 -5.70 -16.40 25.03
N GLN A 128 -6.52 -16.55 26.08
CA GLN A 128 -6.27 -15.96 27.39
C GLN A 128 -5.03 -16.55 28.07
N ASP A 129 -4.81 -17.86 27.98
CA ASP A 129 -3.63 -18.50 28.55
C ASP A 129 -2.33 -17.92 27.93
N ARG A 130 -2.39 -17.43 26.67
CA ARG A 130 -1.30 -16.74 25.97
C ARG A 130 -1.22 -15.24 26.25
N PHE A 131 -2.35 -14.57 26.46
CA PHE A 131 -2.43 -13.15 26.81
C PHE A 131 -3.33 -12.98 28.05
N PRO A 132 -2.79 -13.19 29.27
CA PRO A 132 -3.61 -13.30 30.50
C PRO A 132 -4.37 -12.02 30.88
N LEU A 133 -3.94 -10.87 30.38
CA LEU A 133 -4.56 -9.57 30.65
C LEU A 133 -5.89 -9.39 29.92
N MET A 134 -6.22 -10.30 29.00
CA MET A 134 -7.38 -10.21 28.14
C MET A 134 -8.64 -10.80 28.79
N ARG A 135 -9.72 -10.01 28.79
CA ARG A 135 -11.09 -10.47 29.02
C ARG A 135 -11.57 -11.25 27.80
N ILE A 136 -12.33 -12.35 27.96
CA ILE A 136 -12.66 -13.28 26.87
C ILE A 136 -14.14 -13.67 26.75
N GLU A 137 -14.98 -13.19 27.66
CA GLU A 137 -16.36 -13.61 27.85
C GLU A 137 -17.25 -13.28 26.63
N ASP A 138 -16.86 -12.28 25.84
CA ASP A 138 -17.52 -11.86 24.60
C ASP A 138 -16.87 -12.43 23.33
N LEU A 139 -15.84 -13.28 23.45
CA LEU A 139 -15.12 -13.85 22.30
C LEU A 139 -15.73 -15.18 21.87
N VAL A 140 -15.84 -15.37 20.56
CA VAL A 140 -16.29 -16.63 19.95
C VAL A 140 -15.15 -17.52 19.47
N GLY A 141 -13.94 -16.97 19.36
CA GLY A 141 -12.75 -17.69 18.89
C GLY A 141 -11.58 -16.75 18.58
N ALA A 142 -10.41 -17.34 18.32
CA ALA A 142 -9.22 -16.60 17.96
C ALA A 142 -8.33 -17.36 16.95
N LEU A 143 -7.45 -16.62 16.28
CA LEU A 143 -6.34 -17.18 15.51
C LEU A 143 -5.02 -16.91 16.23
N TRP A 144 -4.15 -17.91 16.23
CA TRP A 144 -2.79 -17.84 16.74
C TRP A 144 -1.79 -18.00 15.58
N LEU A 145 -0.83 -17.08 15.51
CA LEU A 145 0.25 -17.09 14.54
C LEU A 145 1.59 -17.08 15.29
N PRO A 146 2.24 -18.23 15.48
CA PRO A 146 3.43 -18.33 16.34
C PRO A 146 4.66 -17.62 15.78
N GLU A 147 4.76 -17.50 14.46
CA GLU A 147 5.91 -16.89 13.77
C GLU A 147 5.83 -15.37 13.66
N ASP A 148 4.65 -14.80 13.94
CA ASP A 148 4.48 -13.35 14.00
C ASP A 148 5.23 -12.77 15.21
N GLY A 149 5.29 -11.43 15.30
CA GLY A 149 5.94 -10.81 16.44
C GLY A 149 6.04 -9.31 16.36
N LYS A 150 7.14 -8.80 16.91
CA LYS A 150 7.42 -7.37 17.00
C LYS A 150 8.91 -7.11 16.84
N ALA A 151 9.24 -5.91 16.38
CA ALA A 151 10.61 -5.39 16.34
C ALA A 151 10.65 -3.98 16.91
N ASN A 152 11.85 -3.49 17.24
CA ASN A 152 12.06 -2.07 17.45
C ASN A 152 12.23 -1.40 16.06
N PRO A 153 11.33 -0.48 15.66
CA PRO A 153 11.39 0.14 14.33
C PRO A 153 12.70 0.85 14.01
N THR A 154 13.24 1.57 15.00
CA THR A 154 14.47 2.34 14.87
C THR A 154 15.65 1.39 14.70
N ASP A 155 15.79 0.41 15.58
CA ASP A 155 16.89 -0.55 15.54
C ASP A 155 16.87 -1.38 14.26
N LEU A 156 15.68 -1.82 13.83
CA LEU A 156 15.50 -2.55 12.58
C LEU A 156 15.95 -1.71 11.37
N CYS A 157 15.55 -0.43 11.32
CA CYS A 157 15.97 0.49 10.26
C CYS A 157 17.48 0.72 10.25
N MET A 158 18.06 0.96 11.44
CA MET A 158 19.50 1.15 11.60
C MET A 158 20.29 -0.11 11.23
N SER A 159 19.77 -1.31 11.54
CA SER A 159 20.36 -2.59 11.15
C SER A 159 20.41 -2.73 9.62
N MET A 160 19.33 -2.42 8.91
CA MET A 160 19.31 -2.40 7.44
C MET A 160 20.28 -1.36 6.85
N ALA A 161 20.29 -0.14 7.40
CA ALA A 161 21.21 0.91 6.96
C ALA A 161 22.68 0.49 7.09
N ARG A 162 23.04 -0.13 8.22
CA ARG A 162 24.38 -0.67 8.47
C ARG A 162 24.72 -1.83 7.54
N GLY A 163 23.79 -2.75 7.32
CA GLY A 163 23.95 -3.83 6.35
C GLY A 163 24.18 -3.31 4.92
N ALA A 164 23.51 -2.21 4.54
CA ALA A 164 23.73 -1.54 3.26
C ALA A 164 25.13 -0.90 3.19
N GLN A 165 25.54 -0.18 4.24
CA GLN A 165 26.87 0.45 4.32
C GLN A 165 28.01 -0.56 4.28
N GLN A 166 27.88 -1.71 4.97
CA GLN A 166 28.85 -2.81 4.94
C GLN A 166 29.07 -3.35 3.51
N GLN A 167 28.10 -3.16 2.62
CA GLN A 167 28.18 -3.58 1.22
C GLN A 167 28.54 -2.44 0.26
N GLY A 168 28.86 -1.25 0.78
CA GLY A 168 29.38 -0.10 0.04
C GLY A 168 28.34 0.96 -0.33
N VAL A 169 27.13 0.94 0.24
CA VAL A 169 26.16 2.04 0.06
C VAL A 169 26.63 3.29 0.79
N SER A 170 26.63 4.43 0.10
CA SER A 170 26.82 5.74 0.73
C SER A 170 25.51 6.22 1.34
N ILE A 171 25.47 6.48 2.64
CA ILE A 171 24.31 7.05 3.32
C ILE A 171 24.68 8.42 3.88
N VAL A 172 23.92 9.45 3.50
CA VAL A 172 24.19 10.84 3.88
C VAL A 172 22.93 11.47 4.49
N GLU A 173 22.98 11.66 5.81
CA GLU A 173 21.98 12.39 6.59
C GLU A 173 22.11 13.91 6.42
N ALA A 174 21.17 14.68 6.96
CA ALA A 174 21.10 16.14 6.92
C ALA A 174 21.43 16.72 5.51
N THR A 175 20.83 16.10 4.50
CA THR A 175 21.00 16.41 3.07
C THR A 175 19.64 16.34 2.39
N ARG A 176 19.03 17.51 2.18
CA ARG A 176 17.70 17.60 1.60
C ARG A 176 17.78 17.59 0.08
N VAL A 177 17.04 16.71 -0.57
CA VAL A 177 16.79 16.81 -2.01
C VAL A 177 15.63 17.78 -2.24
N PHE A 178 15.84 18.81 -3.07
CA PHE A 178 14.82 19.84 -3.32
C PHE A 178 14.54 20.12 -4.80
N ALA A 179 15.28 19.46 -5.71
CA ALA A 179 14.93 19.41 -7.13
C ALA A 179 15.35 18.06 -7.75
N VAL A 180 14.64 17.66 -8.80
CA VAL A 180 14.97 16.50 -9.62
C VAL A 180 15.25 17.00 -11.03
N HIS A 181 16.43 16.66 -11.55
CA HIS A 181 16.83 17.01 -12.90
C HIS A 181 16.33 15.97 -13.87
N THR A 182 15.72 16.43 -14.96
CA THR A 182 15.19 15.56 -16.01
C THR A 182 15.74 15.99 -17.35
N GLU A 183 15.89 15.03 -18.25
CA GLU A 183 16.20 15.28 -19.65
C GLU A 183 15.19 14.55 -20.53
N LYS A 184 14.80 15.16 -21.65
CA LYS A 184 13.95 14.50 -22.63
C LYS A 184 14.79 13.57 -23.50
N LEU A 185 14.76 12.27 -23.20
CA LEU A 185 15.41 11.23 -24.00
C LEU A 185 14.33 10.53 -24.84
N ALA A 186 14.46 10.62 -26.16
CA ALA A 186 13.48 10.05 -27.10
C ALA A 186 12.03 10.54 -26.84
N HIS A 187 11.10 9.61 -26.53
CA HIS A 187 9.67 9.88 -26.44
C HIS A 187 9.20 10.31 -25.04
N ARG A 188 10.03 10.15 -23.99
CA ARG A 188 9.67 10.47 -22.59
C ARG A 188 10.79 11.21 -21.87
N PRO A 189 10.48 11.99 -20.82
CA PRO A 189 11.51 12.49 -19.93
C PRO A 189 12.12 11.34 -19.12
N SER A 190 13.39 11.47 -18.76
CA SER A 190 14.15 10.55 -17.91
C SER A 190 14.84 11.32 -16.79
N VAL A 191 15.04 10.66 -15.64
CA VAL A 191 15.89 11.17 -14.56
C VAL A 191 17.32 11.37 -15.06
N ARG A 192 17.95 12.47 -14.65
CA ARG A 192 19.38 12.76 -14.87
C ARG A 192 20.15 13.12 -13.62
N GLY A 193 19.46 13.45 -12.54
CA GLY A 193 20.12 13.88 -11.32
C GLY A 193 19.17 14.47 -10.31
N VAL A 194 19.73 14.92 -9.20
CA VAL A 194 19.03 15.63 -8.15
C VAL A 194 19.85 16.82 -7.69
N ARG A 195 19.18 17.85 -7.16
CA ARG A 195 19.85 18.95 -6.46
C ARG A 195 19.62 18.83 -4.96
N VAL A 196 20.70 18.91 -4.20
CA VAL A 196 20.69 18.72 -2.75
C VAL A 196 21.14 19.97 -2.01
N ARG A 197 20.62 20.16 -0.81
CA ARG A 197 21.01 21.22 0.12
C ARG A 197 21.54 20.62 1.41
N THR A 198 22.70 21.11 1.82
CA THR A 198 23.37 20.76 3.08
C THR A 198 23.71 22.04 3.87
N CYS A 199 24.31 21.89 5.06
CA CYS A 199 24.90 23.03 5.77
C CYS A 199 26.10 23.65 5.03
N ASP A 200 26.75 22.92 4.14
CA ASP A 200 27.90 23.37 3.36
C ASP A 200 27.50 24.07 2.04
N GLY A 201 26.20 24.12 1.72
CA GLY A 201 25.67 24.71 0.48
C GLY A 201 24.84 23.73 -0.35
N GLU A 202 24.63 24.10 -1.62
CA GLU A 202 23.90 23.30 -2.60
C GLU A 202 24.85 22.67 -3.62
N GLN A 203 24.48 21.50 -4.12
CA GLN A 203 25.21 20.81 -5.18
C GLN A 203 24.28 19.92 -6.00
N ASP A 204 24.68 19.65 -7.23
CA ASP A 204 24.01 18.70 -8.12
C ASP A 204 24.69 17.32 -8.03
N ILE A 205 23.88 16.26 -8.11
CA ILE A 205 24.32 14.88 -8.14
C ILE A 205 23.69 14.22 -9.36
N ALA A 206 24.51 13.77 -10.30
CA ALA A 206 24.04 13.02 -11.46
C ALA A 206 23.61 11.60 -11.05
N CYS A 207 22.49 11.13 -11.59
CA CYS A 207 22.02 9.75 -11.43
C CYS A 207 21.09 9.32 -12.57
N GLU A 208 21.04 8.02 -12.84
CA GLU A 208 20.13 7.44 -13.83
C GLU A 208 18.84 6.92 -13.20
N ILE A 209 18.88 6.55 -11.91
CA ILE A 209 17.72 6.01 -11.19
C ILE A 209 17.52 6.79 -9.89
N LEU A 210 16.28 7.21 -9.65
CA LEU A 210 15.84 7.87 -8.43
C LEU A 210 14.73 7.03 -7.78
N VAL A 211 14.89 6.67 -6.50
CA VAL A 211 13.87 5.95 -5.72
C VAL A 211 13.30 6.87 -4.64
N ASN A 212 12.04 7.26 -4.79
CA ASN A 212 11.29 8.04 -3.82
C ASN A 212 10.77 7.16 -2.68
N CYS A 213 11.47 7.22 -1.55
CA CYS A 213 11.12 6.57 -0.28
C CYS A 213 10.78 7.61 0.81
N THR A 214 10.30 8.79 0.43
CA THR A 214 10.13 9.93 1.34
C THR A 214 8.85 9.88 2.20
N GLY A 215 8.28 8.69 2.42
CA GLY A 215 7.16 8.48 3.35
C GLY A 215 5.98 9.44 3.12
N GLN A 216 5.60 10.20 4.15
CA GLN A 216 4.51 11.19 4.06
C GLN A 216 4.79 12.34 3.09
N TRP A 217 6.06 12.64 2.80
CA TRP A 217 6.45 13.66 1.84
C TRP A 217 6.45 13.17 0.38
N ALA A 218 6.21 11.88 0.13
CA ALA A 218 6.37 11.29 -1.21
C ALA A 218 5.53 11.95 -2.30
N ARG A 219 4.31 12.42 -1.99
CA ARG A 219 3.51 13.23 -2.93
C ARG A 219 4.17 14.58 -3.23
N GLN A 220 4.61 15.30 -2.21
CA GLN A 220 5.24 16.62 -2.34
C GLN A 220 6.57 16.53 -3.07
N PHE A 221 7.37 15.51 -2.78
CA PHE A 221 8.64 15.26 -3.45
C PHE A 221 8.44 14.87 -4.93
N ALA A 222 7.47 14.00 -5.23
CA ALA A 222 7.16 13.60 -6.61
C ALA A 222 6.70 14.77 -7.49
N ALA A 223 6.01 15.76 -6.91
CA ALA A 223 5.59 16.95 -7.62
C ALA A 223 6.77 17.79 -8.17
N LEU A 224 7.97 17.69 -7.57
CA LEU A 224 9.19 18.34 -8.08
C LEU A 224 9.63 17.82 -9.46
N ALA A 225 9.17 16.61 -9.81
CA ALA A 225 9.52 15.92 -11.06
C ALA A 225 8.29 15.69 -11.97
N GLY A 226 7.13 16.27 -11.64
CA GLY A 226 5.88 16.03 -12.38
C GLY A 226 5.29 14.63 -12.23
N VAL A 227 5.73 13.85 -11.24
CA VAL A 227 5.27 12.47 -11.00
C VAL A 227 4.05 12.44 -10.09
N ASN A 228 3.07 11.59 -10.42
CA ASN A 228 1.81 11.47 -9.70
C ASN A 228 1.87 10.40 -8.59
N VAL A 229 1.89 10.80 -7.32
CA VAL A 229 1.84 9.87 -6.17
C VAL A 229 0.63 10.18 -5.27
N PRO A 230 -0.48 9.41 -5.39
CA PRO A 230 -1.70 9.69 -4.65
C PRO A 230 -1.63 9.14 -3.22
N LEU A 231 -1.15 9.95 -2.29
CA LEU A 231 -1.20 9.67 -0.85
C LEU A 231 -1.47 10.93 -0.03
N TYR A 232 -1.97 10.72 1.19
CA TYR A 232 -2.32 11.77 2.13
C TYR A 232 -2.01 11.34 3.56
N ALA A 233 -1.57 12.26 4.40
CA ALA A 233 -1.24 11.96 5.79
C ALA A 233 -2.51 11.94 6.67
N ALA A 234 -2.56 11.04 7.65
CA ALA A 234 -3.62 11.00 8.66
C ALA A 234 -3.02 10.80 10.06
N GLU A 235 -3.71 11.33 11.05
CA GLU A 235 -3.39 11.13 12.47
C GLU A 235 -3.59 9.65 12.85
N HIS A 236 -2.65 9.09 13.61
CA HIS A 236 -2.71 7.74 14.12
C HIS A 236 -2.25 7.70 15.58
N PHE A 237 -2.92 6.87 16.40
CA PHE A 237 -2.86 6.98 17.85
C PHE A 237 -2.46 5.68 18.54
N TYR A 238 -1.69 5.83 19.61
CA TYR A 238 -1.53 4.80 20.64
C TYR A 238 -1.14 5.41 21.98
N ILE A 239 -1.44 4.72 23.07
CA ILE A 239 -0.87 5.02 24.39
C ILE A 239 0.27 4.08 24.73
N VAL A 240 1.16 4.55 25.60
CA VAL A 240 2.15 3.72 26.29
C VAL A 240 1.87 3.80 27.79
N THR A 241 1.76 2.65 28.44
CA THR A 241 1.50 2.58 29.88
C THR A 241 2.78 2.42 30.72
N GLY A 242 2.65 2.59 32.03
CA GLY A 242 3.61 2.13 33.02
C GLY A 242 3.69 0.61 33.11
N LYS A 243 4.53 0.11 34.02
CA LYS A 243 4.66 -1.34 34.24
C LYS A 243 3.31 -1.92 34.68
N ILE A 244 2.93 -3.04 34.08
CA ILE A 244 1.72 -3.79 34.44
C ILE A 244 2.17 -5.20 34.83
N GLU A 245 1.64 -5.72 35.94
CA GLU A 245 1.96 -7.07 36.40
C GLU A 245 1.58 -8.12 35.34
N GLY A 246 2.44 -9.11 35.12
CA GLY A 246 2.25 -10.14 34.10
C GLY A 246 2.67 -9.75 32.68
N VAL A 247 3.00 -8.47 32.42
CA VAL A 247 3.56 -8.06 31.14
C VAL A 247 5.05 -8.41 31.07
N HIS A 248 5.44 -9.16 30.04
CA HIS A 248 6.83 -9.59 29.83
C HIS A 248 7.27 -9.42 28.36
N PRO A 249 8.59 -9.40 28.10
CA PRO A 249 9.20 -9.24 26.77
C PRO A 249 8.62 -10.08 25.62
N MET A 250 8.12 -11.27 25.93
CA MET A 250 7.59 -12.26 24.99
C MET A 250 6.06 -12.33 25.01
N LEU A 251 5.38 -11.38 25.66
CA LEU A 251 3.93 -11.28 25.59
C LEU A 251 3.53 -11.11 24.12
N PRO A 252 2.60 -11.93 23.59
CA PRO A 252 2.24 -11.86 22.19
C PRO A 252 1.65 -10.52 21.80
N VAL A 253 1.75 -10.21 20.51
CA VAL A 253 0.94 -9.14 19.92
C VAL A 253 -0.53 -9.59 19.95
N MET A 254 -1.44 -8.74 20.37
CA MET A 254 -2.88 -9.04 20.35
C MET A 254 -3.62 -8.01 19.53
N ARG A 255 -4.54 -8.46 18.68
CA ARG A 255 -5.39 -7.62 17.85
C ARG A 255 -6.84 -8.01 18.09
N ASP A 256 -7.67 -7.01 18.37
CA ASP A 256 -9.12 -7.13 18.43
C ASP A 256 -9.72 -6.21 17.34
N PRO A 257 -9.91 -6.73 16.11
CA PRO A 257 -10.44 -5.94 15.01
C PRO A 257 -11.89 -5.49 15.21
N ASP A 258 -12.67 -6.17 16.06
CA ASP A 258 -14.05 -5.75 16.36
C ASP A 258 -14.06 -4.54 17.32
N GLY A 259 -13.05 -4.45 18.20
CA GLY A 259 -12.81 -3.28 19.06
C GLY A 259 -11.96 -2.17 18.43
N TYR A 260 -11.46 -2.37 17.20
CA TYR A 260 -10.53 -1.44 16.53
C TYR A 260 -9.20 -1.21 17.26
N ILE A 261 -8.71 -2.18 18.03
CA ILE A 261 -7.56 -2.03 18.94
C ILE A 261 -6.49 -3.10 18.72
N TYR A 262 -5.25 -2.74 19.07
CA TYR A 262 -4.11 -3.65 19.06
C TYR A 262 -3.13 -3.37 20.19
N TYR A 263 -2.34 -4.39 20.55
CA TYR A 263 -1.47 -4.38 21.70
C TYR A 263 -0.12 -5.01 21.39
N LYS A 264 0.92 -4.47 22.03
CA LYS A 264 2.17 -5.18 22.27
C LYS A 264 2.73 -4.79 23.63
N GLU A 265 3.62 -5.61 24.18
CA GLU A 265 4.43 -5.18 25.32
C GLU A 265 5.43 -4.08 24.92
N GLU A 266 5.58 -3.09 25.80
CA GLU A 266 6.52 -1.96 25.72
C GLU A 266 7.07 -1.64 27.13
N LEU A 267 8.36 -1.93 27.37
CA LEU A 267 9.08 -1.64 28.63
C LEU A 267 8.40 -2.18 29.90
N GLY A 268 7.83 -3.38 29.81
CA GLY A 268 7.06 -4.01 30.90
C GLY A 268 5.65 -3.43 31.09
N GLY A 269 5.21 -2.52 30.24
CA GLY A 269 3.84 -2.04 30.09
C GLY A 269 3.25 -2.42 28.73
N LEU A 270 2.13 -1.80 28.36
CA LEU A 270 1.48 -2.02 27.08
C LEU A 270 1.61 -0.77 26.20
N LEU A 271 1.90 -1.01 24.92
CA LEU A 271 1.51 -0.10 23.85
C LEU A 271 0.13 -0.56 23.37
N MET A 272 -0.88 0.29 23.54
CA MET A 272 -2.24 0.05 23.05
C MET A 272 -2.57 1.09 21.98
N GLY A 273 -2.72 0.64 20.75
CA GLY A 273 -3.04 1.49 19.62
C GLY A 273 -4.38 1.17 19.00
N VAL A 274 -4.86 2.10 18.18
CA VAL A 274 -6.24 2.09 17.70
C VAL A 274 -6.31 2.42 16.21
N PHE A 275 -7.34 1.92 15.52
CA PHE A 275 -7.66 2.31 14.13
C PHE A 275 -9.06 2.86 14.06
N GLU A 276 -9.18 4.18 14.02
CA GLU A 276 -10.45 4.85 14.18
C GLU A 276 -11.40 4.64 13.01
N PRO A 277 -12.67 4.22 13.24
CA PRO A 277 -13.65 4.04 12.17
C PRO A 277 -13.84 5.29 11.32
N VAL A 278 -13.67 6.47 11.91
CA VAL A 278 -13.64 7.76 11.23
C VAL A 278 -12.30 8.41 11.52
N ALA A 279 -11.33 8.19 10.63
CA ALA A 279 -10.01 8.76 10.79
C ALA A 279 -9.96 10.25 10.51
N LYS A 280 -8.92 10.90 11.04
CA LYS A 280 -8.66 12.32 10.92
C LYS A 280 -7.48 12.58 9.96
N PRO A 281 -7.75 12.97 8.70
CA PRO A 281 -6.70 13.39 7.78
C PRO A 281 -5.94 14.60 8.34
N TRP A 282 -4.62 14.58 8.27
CA TRP A 282 -3.79 15.69 8.72
C TRP A 282 -3.79 16.78 7.65
N ARG A 283 -4.60 17.82 7.86
CA ARG A 283 -4.90 18.87 6.86
C ARG A 283 -3.83 19.95 6.76
N VAL A 284 -2.56 19.55 6.73
CA VAL A 284 -1.41 20.43 6.53
C VAL A 284 -0.84 20.22 5.12
N ASP A 285 -0.67 21.32 4.38
CA ASP A 285 -0.08 21.30 3.03
C ASP A 285 0.60 22.64 2.70
N PRO A 286 1.88 22.66 2.29
CA PRO A 286 2.81 21.52 2.27
C PRO A 286 3.07 20.95 3.67
N ILE A 287 3.48 19.68 3.77
CA ILE A 287 4.01 19.15 5.03
C ILE A 287 5.36 19.86 5.27
N PRO A 288 5.61 20.44 6.46
CA PRO A 288 6.86 21.12 6.74
C PRO A 288 8.06 20.20 6.52
N ASP A 289 9.12 20.74 5.91
CA ASP A 289 10.34 19.97 5.59
C ASP A 289 11.11 19.58 6.87
N ASP A 290 10.94 20.35 7.94
CA ASP A 290 11.59 20.20 9.24
C ASP A 290 10.77 19.38 10.25
N PHE A 291 9.62 18.80 9.84
CA PHE A 291 8.82 17.88 10.68
C PHE A 291 9.54 16.53 10.87
N GLN A 292 10.63 16.54 11.63
CA GLN A 292 11.58 15.45 11.85
C GLN A 292 11.62 15.10 13.33
N PHE A 293 11.37 13.83 13.70
CA PHE A 293 11.18 13.42 15.10
C PHE A 293 10.11 14.23 15.86
N GLN A 294 9.12 14.73 15.13
CA GLN A 294 8.01 15.48 15.69
C GLN A 294 6.76 14.60 15.74
N LEU A 295 5.91 14.89 16.72
CA LEU A 295 4.57 14.34 16.88
C LEU A 295 3.57 15.50 16.81
N LEU A 296 2.31 15.14 16.54
CA LEU A 296 1.21 16.07 16.69
C LEU A 296 0.81 16.16 18.16
N ASN A 297 0.06 17.20 18.50
CA ASN A 297 -0.50 17.32 19.84
C ASN A 297 -1.41 16.13 20.16
N GLU A 298 -1.43 15.75 21.44
CA GLU A 298 -2.35 14.74 21.96
C GLU A 298 -3.81 15.13 21.65
N ASP A 299 -4.61 14.16 21.20
CA ASP A 299 -6.04 14.33 20.94
C ASP A 299 -6.84 13.26 21.71
N TRP A 300 -7.05 13.54 22.99
CA TRP A 300 -7.78 12.63 23.89
C TRP A 300 -9.24 12.46 23.50
N VAL A 301 -9.86 13.46 22.87
CA VAL A 301 -11.27 13.39 22.44
C VAL A 301 -11.45 12.34 21.35
N GLN A 302 -10.56 12.38 20.36
CA GLN A 302 -10.51 11.40 19.27
C GLN A 302 -10.19 10.00 19.83
N PHE A 303 -9.20 9.90 20.72
CA PHE A 303 -8.75 8.64 21.29
C PHE A 303 -9.75 7.96 22.26
N GLU A 304 -10.48 8.73 23.08
CA GLU A 304 -11.39 8.22 24.12
C GLU A 304 -12.49 7.31 23.54
N VAL A 305 -12.93 7.58 22.31
CA VAL A 305 -13.97 6.79 21.62
C VAL A 305 -13.61 5.30 21.59
N LEU A 306 -12.33 4.99 21.37
CA LEU A 306 -11.84 3.60 21.30
C LEU A 306 -11.26 3.09 22.62
N MET A 307 -10.97 3.98 23.58
CA MET A 307 -10.55 3.56 24.92
C MET A 307 -11.57 2.65 25.59
N LYS A 308 -12.87 2.87 25.38
CA LYS A 308 -13.93 2.01 25.93
C LYS A 308 -13.79 0.55 25.51
N HIS A 309 -13.43 0.30 24.25
CA HIS A 309 -13.16 -1.06 23.77
C HIS A 309 -11.90 -1.63 24.39
N ALA A 310 -10.87 -0.80 24.58
CA ALA A 310 -9.63 -1.22 25.22
C ALA A 310 -9.80 -1.58 26.70
N LEU A 311 -10.57 -0.81 27.47
CA LEU A 311 -10.90 -1.12 28.87
C LEU A 311 -11.70 -2.43 28.98
N GLN A 312 -12.66 -2.65 28.07
CA GLN A 312 -13.39 -3.91 28.01
C GLN A 312 -12.46 -5.10 27.72
N ARG A 313 -11.58 -4.99 26.72
CA ARG A 313 -10.70 -6.10 26.30
C ARG A 313 -9.56 -6.35 27.29
N THR A 314 -9.00 -5.31 27.89
CA THR A 314 -7.86 -5.38 28.83
C THR A 314 -8.14 -4.52 30.08
N PRO A 315 -8.86 -5.07 31.08
CA PRO A 315 -9.33 -4.30 32.24
C PRO A 315 -8.21 -3.69 33.10
N CYS A 316 -6.99 -4.23 33.05
CA CYS A 316 -5.84 -3.64 33.76
C CYS A 316 -5.54 -2.19 33.33
N LEU A 317 -6.04 -1.75 32.16
CA LEU A 317 -5.92 -0.37 31.70
C LEU A 317 -6.74 0.63 32.54
N GLU A 318 -7.75 0.19 33.31
CA GLU A 318 -8.55 1.06 34.20
C GLU A 318 -7.70 1.74 35.28
N THR A 319 -6.63 1.07 35.73
CA THR A 319 -5.73 1.55 36.78
C THR A 319 -4.30 1.78 36.30
N ALA A 320 -3.98 1.43 35.05
CA ALA A 320 -2.64 1.59 34.51
C ALA A 320 -2.33 3.08 34.31
N GLY A 321 -1.19 3.54 34.86
CA GLY A 321 -0.72 4.89 34.57
C GLY A 321 -0.33 5.02 33.10
N VAL A 322 -0.96 5.97 32.37
CA VAL A 322 -0.57 6.31 30.99
C VAL A 322 0.64 7.24 31.04
N LYS A 323 1.72 6.86 30.36
CA LYS A 323 2.94 7.68 30.26
C LYS A 323 2.87 8.71 29.14
N MET A 324 2.17 8.37 28.05
CA MET A 324 2.12 9.18 26.84
C MET A 324 0.92 8.74 25.99
N LEU A 325 0.22 9.70 25.39
CA LEU A 325 -0.59 9.48 24.19
C LEU A 325 0.22 9.95 22.99
N LEU A 326 0.50 9.05 22.05
CA LEU A 326 1.15 9.40 20.80
C LEU A 326 0.10 9.76 19.74
N ASN A 327 0.32 10.86 19.04
CA ASN A 327 -0.38 11.22 17.81
C ASN A 327 0.67 11.44 16.70
N GLY A 328 0.79 10.46 15.80
CA GLY A 328 1.79 10.46 14.72
C GLY A 328 1.12 10.53 13.36
N PRO A 329 1.57 11.40 12.43
CA PRO A 329 1.04 11.40 11.08
C PRO A 329 1.63 10.25 10.26
N GLU A 330 0.77 9.52 9.58
CA GLU A 330 1.15 8.42 8.69
C GLU A 330 0.55 8.57 7.30
N SER A 331 1.23 8.00 6.30
CA SER A 331 0.79 8.10 4.90
C SER A 331 -0.20 7.00 4.51
N PHE A 332 -1.36 7.43 3.97
CA PHE A 332 -2.40 6.57 3.45
C PHE A 332 -2.67 6.81 1.98
N THR A 333 -3.12 5.76 1.32
CA THR A 333 -3.37 5.67 -0.13
C THR A 333 -4.86 5.46 -0.39
N PRO A 334 -5.39 5.80 -1.58
CA PRO A 334 -6.82 5.72 -1.87
C PRO A 334 -7.49 4.35 -1.69
N ASP A 335 -6.74 3.26 -1.83
CA ASP A 335 -7.24 1.88 -1.76
C ASP A 335 -6.72 1.08 -0.57
N GLY A 336 -5.86 1.69 0.26
CA GLY A 336 -5.27 1.04 1.43
C GLY A 336 -4.12 0.08 1.12
N ASN A 337 -3.60 0.09 -0.11
CA ASN A 337 -2.37 -0.62 -0.50
C ASN A 337 -1.22 0.35 -0.78
N PHE A 338 0.01 -0.03 -0.45
CA PHE A 338 1.17 0.82 -0.71
C PHE A 338 1.46 1.00 -2.21
N ILE A 339 2.35 1.94 -2.52
CA ILE A 339 2.70 2.32 -3.89
C ILE A 339 4.14 1.93 -4.16
N MET A 340 4.36 1.14 -5.21
CA MET A 340 5.63 0.62 -5.68
C MET A 340 5.78 0.75 -7.20
N GLY A 341 7.01 0.86 -7.69
CA GLY A 341 7.33 0.70 -9.12
C GLY A 341 7.78 1.98 -9.82
N GLU A 342 8.11 1.83 -11.11
CA GLU A 342 8.52 2.92 -12.00
C GLU A 342 7.33 3.80 -12.36
N ALA A 343 7.49 5.11 -12.20
CA ALA A 343 6.46 6.10 -12.49
C ALA A 343 6.20 6.18 -14.01
N PRO A 344 4.93 6.20 -14.45
CA PRO A 344 4.62 6.26 -15.87
C PRO A 344 4.99 7.59 -16.53
N GLU A 345 5.18 8.65 -15.75
CA GLU A 345 5.52 9.99 -16.24
C GLU A 345 7.01 10.21 -16.50
N LEU A 346 7.92 9.45 -15.87
CA LEU A 346 9.35 9.77 -15.83
C LEU A 346 10.22 8.50 -15.72
N ASP A 347 11.02 8.24 -16.75
CA ASP A 347 11.90 7.07 -16.82
C ASP A 347 12.97 7.14 -15.73
N GLY A 348 13.22 5.99 -15.08
CA GLY A 348 14.18 5.90 -13.97
C GLY A 348 13.67 6.49 -12.64
N TYR A 349 12.45 7.02 -12.58
CA TYR A 349 11.84 7.47 -11.32
C TYR A 349 10.98 6.36 -10.70
N PHE A 350 11.43 5.79 -9.60
CA PHE A 350 10.72 4.76 -8.85
C PHE A 350 10.07 5.34 -7.59
N VAL A 351 8.94 4.78 -7.18
CA VAL A 351 8.27 5.11 -5.93
C VAL A 351 8.19 3.88 -5.04
N CYS A 352 8.43 4.05 -3.75
CA CYS A 352 8.15 3.05 -2.72
C CYS A 352 7.66 3.77 -1.45
N ALA A 353 6.35 3.99 -1.34
CA ALA A 353 5.74 4.85 -0.31
C ALA A 353 4.28 4.48 0.00
N GLY A 354 3.66 5.19 0.96
CA GLY A 354 2.22 5.05 1.25
C GLY A 354 1.85 3.77 2.01
N PHE A 355 2.61 3.41 3.04
CA PHE A 355 2.51 2.08 3.67
C PHE A 355 1.30 1.83 4.60
N ASN A 356 0.36 2.77 4.74
CA ASN A 356 -0.91 2.59 5.45
C ASN A 356 -0.74 1.90 6.83
N SER A 357 0.10 2.48 7.71
CA SER A 357 0.43 1.94 9.04
C SER A 357 1.09 0.57 9.09
N SER A 358 1.55 0.07 7.94
CA SER A 358 2.11 -1.27 7.82
C SER A 358 3.55 -1.24 7.29
N GLY A 359 4.26 -0.10 7.44
CA GLY A 359 5.60 0.10 6.90
C GLY A 359 6.62 -0.87 7.47
N ILE A 360 6.64 -1.05 8.80
CA ILE A 360 7.57 -1.98 9.45
C ILE A 360 7.31 -3.40 8.98
N ALA A 361 6.07 -3.87 8.97
CA ALA A 361 5.74 -5.23 8.60
C ALA A 361 6.03 -5.60 7.13
N ASN A 362 6.03 -4.62 6.21
CA ASN A 362 6.15 -4.89 4.77
C ASN A 362 7.47 -4.43 4.15
N SER A 363 8.24 -3.58 4.85
CA SER A 363 9.45 -2.95 4.30
C SER A 363 10.53 -3.95 3.85
N GLY A 364 10.71 -5.07 4.55
CA GLY A 364 11.70 -6.08 4.19
C GLY A 364 11.44 -6.65 2.80
N GLY A 365 10.23 -7.17 2.58
CA GLY A 365 9.84 -7.69 1.26
C GLY A 365 9.66 -6.61 0.20
N ALA A 366 9.14 -5.43 0.54
CA ALA A 366 8.99 -4.32 -0.40
C ALA A 366 10.37 -3.85 -0.92
N GLY A 367 11.37 -3.70 -0.05
CA GLY A 367 12.73 -3.33 -0.45
C GLY A 367 13.38 -4.38 -1.36
N ARG A 368 13.20 -5.68 -1.08
CA ARG A 368 13.64 -6.76 -1.98
C ARG A 368 13.02 -6.62 -3.36
N LEU A 369 11.70 -6.50 -3.41
CA LEU A 369 10.95 -6.44 -4.66
C LEU A 369 11.26 -5.16 -5.46
N MET A 370 11.50 -4.03 -4.80
CA MET A 370 12.01 -2.81 -5.46
C MET A 370 13.39 -3.05 -6.07
N ALA A 371 14.31 -3.66 -5.32
CA ALA A 371 15.66 -3.93 -5.80
C ALA A 371 15.66 -4.88 -6.99
N GLU A 372 14.87 -5.96 -6.93
CA GLU A 372 14.68 -6.90 -8.04
C GLU A 372 14.06 -6.23 -9.28
N TRP A 373 13.09 -5.33 -9.08
CA TRP A 373 12.47 -4.59 -10.18
C TRP A 373 13.47 -3.65 -10.85
N ILE A 374 14.19 -2.85 -10.06
CA ILE A 374 15.24 -1.96 -10.59
C ILE A 374 16.32 -2.78 -11.31
N ALA A 375 16.70 -3.94 -10.77
CA ALA A 375 17.73 -4.78 -11.35
C ALA A 375 17.31 -5.42 -12.68
N GLY A 376 16.08 -5.93 -12.75
CA GLY A 376 15.55 -6.61 -13.92
C GLY A 376 14.92 -5.69 -14.97
N GLY A 377 14.66 -4.41 -14.65
CA GLY A 377 13.86 -3.50 -15.47
C GLY A 377 12.35 -3.81 -15.47
N GLU A 378 11.94 -4.88 -14.80
CA GLU A 378 10.57 -5.37 -14.63
C GLU A 378 10.42 -6.07 -13.27
N ALA A 379 9.21 -6.07 -12.71
CA ALA A 379 8.95 -6.72 -11.43
C ALA A 379 9.20 -8.24 -11.53
N SER A 380 9.78 -8.84 -10.48
CA SER A 380 10.09 -10.29 -10.42
C SER A 380 8.85 -11.17 -10.23
N MET A 381 7.72 -10.57 -9.86
CA MET A 381 6.42 -11.21 -9.69
C MET A 381 5.30 -10.20 -9.98
N ASP A 382 4.04 -10.65 -9.97
CA ASP A 382 2.89 -9.77 -10.14
C ASP A 382 2.76 -8.81 -8.94
N LEU A 383 2.92 -7.52 -9.20
CA LEU A 383 2.78 -6.44 -8.23
C LEU A 383 1.66 -5.46 -8.61
N SER A 384 0.73 -5.87 -9.46
CA SER A 384 -0.33 -4.98 -10.00
C SER A 384 -1.18 -4.31 -8.92
N ASP A 385 -1.38 -4.97 -7.77
CA ASP A 385 -2.14 -4.44 -6.62
C ASP A 385 -1.44 -3.27 -5.90
N VAL A 386 -0.12 -3.13 -6.08
CA VAL A 386 0.73 -2.13 -5.41
C VAL A 386 1.50 -1.26 -6.41
N ASP A 387 1.42 -1.56 -7.71
CA ASP A 387 2.01 -0.80 -8.80
C ASP A 387 1.46 0.64 -8.86
N ILE A 388 2.34 1.63 -8.99
CA ILE A 388 1.97 3.05 -9.13
C ILE A 388 1.08 3.30 -10.36
N ARG A 389 1.24 2.50 -11.42
CA ARG A 389 0.47 2.60 -12.67
C ARG A 389 -0.99 2.19 -12.54
N ARG A 390 -1.43 1.72 -11.37
CA ARG A 390 -2.86 1.46 -11.09
C ARG A 390 -3.67 2.75 -10.91
N TYR A 391 -3.00 3.88 -10.70
CA TYR A 391 -3.62 5.18 -10.52
C TYR A 391 -3.51 6.05 -11.76
N ALA A 392 -4.60 6.72 -12.10
CA ALA A 392 -4.60 7.82 -13.04
C ALA A 392 -4.17 9.13 -12.37
N TYR A 393 -3.75 10.10 -13.19
CA TYR A 393 -3.28 11.42 -12.75
C TYR A 393 -4.24 12.13 -11.77
N PHE A 394 -5.56 12.05 -12.01
CA PHE A 394 -6.56 12.70 -11.15
C PHE A 394 -6.65 12.09 -9.73
N ALA A 395 -6.06 10.91 -9.50
CA ALA A 395 -6.08 10.27 -8.18
C ALA A 395 -5.37 11.11 -7.11
N SER A 396 -4.47 12.02 -7.50
CA SER A 396 -3.82 12.96 -6.58
C SER A 396 -4.64 14.21 -6.24
N ASN A 397 -5.91 14.28 -6.65
CA ASN A 397 -6.79 15.37 -6.23
C ASN A 397 -6.86 15.42 -4.69
N ARG A 398 -6.30 16.48 -4.10
CA ARG A 398 -6.13 16.61 -2.65
C ARG A 398 -7.43 16.51 -1.86
N ARG A 399 -8.52 17.09 -2.37
CA ARG A 399 -9.83 17.06 -1.69
C ARG A 399 -10.38 15.63 -1.68
N ALA A 400 -10.28 14.94 -2.81
CA ALA A 400 -10.67 13.53 -2.92
C ALA A 400 -9.80 12.64 -2.03
N LEU A 401 -8.48 12.85 -2.04
CA LEU A 401 -7.53 12.12 -1.18
C LEU A 401 -7.83 12.29 0.30
N ALA A 402 -8.02 13.53 0.77
CA ALA A 402 -8.32 13.79 2.17
C ALA A 402 -9.64 13.11 2.59
N ALA A 403 -10.68 13.20 1.77
CA ALA A 403 -11.96 12.52 2.03
C ALA A 403 -11.80 10.99 2.05
N ARG A 404 -11.08 10.42 1.07
CA ARG A 404 -10.85 8.98 0.95
C ARG A 404 -9.99 8.42 2.08
N THR A 405 -9.04 9.19 2.57
CA THR A 405 -8.14 8.78 3.65
C THR A 405 -8.89 8.54 4.95
N SER A 406 -9.89 9.38 5.26
CA SER A 406 -10.75 9.19 6.44
C SER A 406 -11.46 7.83 6.43
N GLU A 407 -12.00 7.43 5.26
CA GLU A 407 -12.64 6.12 5.08
C GLU A 407 -11.62 4.97 5.07
N THR A 408 -10.51 5.12 4.34
CA THR A 408 -9.58 4.01 4.09
C THR A 408 -8.86 3.57 5.37
N LEU A 409 -8.46 4.51 6.23
CA LEU A 409 -7.91 4.17 7.55
C LEU A 409 -8.97 3.50 8.41
N GLY A 410 -10.20 4.03 8.45
CA GLY A 410 -11.29 3.42 9.22
C GLY A 410 -11.65 2.00 8.80
N LEU A 411 -11.36 1.64 7.55
CA LEU A 411 -11.52 0.27 7.06
C LEU A 411 -10.39 -0.70 7.43
N HIS A 412 -9.35 -0.25 8.16
CA HIS A 412 -8.20 -1.10 8.49
C HIS A 412 -8.62 -2.33 9.31
N TYR A 413 -9.45 -2.13 10.35
CA TYR A 413 -10.01 -3.21 11.18
C TYR A 413 -11.51 -3.47 11.00
N ALA A 414 -12.20 -2.61 10.23
CA ALA A 414 -13.58 -2.87 9.85
C ALA A 414 -13.74 -4.23 9.16
N MET A 415 -14.97 -4.74 9.17
CA MET A 415 -15.29 -5.99 8.49
C MET A 415 -15.16 -5.79 6.97
N ARG A 416 -14.16 -6.44 6.34
CA ARG A 416 -13.90 -6.34 4.90
C ARG A 416 -14.86 -7.20 4.09
N TRP A 417 -16.04 -6.66 3.83
CA TRP A 417 -17.09 -7.38 3.11
C TRP A 417 -16.68 -7.69 1.66
N PRO A 418 -17.03 -8.88 1.12
CA PRO A 418 -16.87 -9.15 -0.29
C PRO A 418 -17.57 -8.10 -1.14
N LYS A 419 -16.88 -7.58 -2.16
CA LYS A 419 -17.40 -6.53 -3.07
C LYS A 419 -17.81 -5.24 -2.34
N TYR A 420 -17.18 -4.93 -1.20
CA TYR A 420 -17.33 -3.63 -0.57
C TYR A 420 -16.90 -2.53 -1.55
N GLU A 421 -17.75 -1.53 -1.72
CA GLU A 421 -17.49 -0.35 -2.54
C GLU A 421 -17.18 0.83 -1.62
N LEU A 422 -16.07 1.51 -1.90
CA LEU A 422 -15.72 2.72 -1.15
C LEU A 422 -16.74 3.83 -1.47
N GLN A 423 -17.11 4.61 -0.46
CA GLN A 423 -18.26 5.53 -0.48
C GLN A 423 -17.85 7.00 -0.63
N THR A 424 -16.73 7.40 -0.03
CA THR A 424 -16.26 8.79 -0.09
C THR A 424 -15.77 9.15 -1.50
N ALA A 425 -15.50 10.44 -1.76
CA ALA A 425 -14.91 10.91 -3.02
C ALA A 425 -15.57 10.31 -4.29
N ARG A 426 -16.90 10.30 -4.34
CA ARG A 426 -17.71 9.83 -5.47
C ARG A 426 -18.93 10.76 -5.68
N PRO A 427 -19.42 10.91 -6.93
CA PRO A 427 -18.80 10.41 -8.16
C PRO A 427 -17.56 11.24 -8.56
N LEU A 428 -16.56 10.60 -9.19
CA LEU A 428 -15.39 11.31 -9.77
C LEU A 428 -15.48 11.40 -11.29
N ARG A 429 -15.87 10.31 -11.95
CA ARG A 429 -16.03 10.22 -13.40
C ARG A 429 -17.33 9.49 -13.71
N THR A 430 -18.14 10.09 -14.56
CA THR A 430 -19.46 9.57 -14.95
C THR A 430 -19.52 9.44 -16.46
N SER A 431 -20.22 8.42 -16.94
CA SER A 431 -20.50 8.29 -18.38
C SER A 431 -21.55 9.32 -18.80
N ALA A 432 -21.68 9.54 -20.12
CA ALA A 432 -22.70 10.44 -20.67
C ALA A 432 -24.14 10.00 -20.35
N ILE A 433 -24.35 8.73 -19.96
CA ILE A 433 -25.65 8.18 -19.62
C ILE A 433 -25.82 7.95 -18.11
N TYR A 434 -24.90 8.42 -17.26
CA TYR A 434 -24.93 8.19 -15.82
C TYR A 434 -26.27 8.56 -15.18
N ASP A 435 -26.80 9.75 -15.46
CA ASP A 435 -28.07 10.22 -14.88
C ASP A 435 -29.26 9.36 -15.35
N LEU A 436 -29.22 8.89 -16.60
CA LEU A 436 -30.23 7.96 -17.14
C LEU A 436 -30.18 6.60 -16.44
N LEU A 437 -28.98 6.09 -16.14
CA LEU A 437 -28.79 4.84 -15.41
C LEU A 437 -29.24 5.01 -13.95
N ALA A 438 -28.87 6.12 -13.30
CA ALA A 438 -29.28 6.46 -11.95
C ALA A 438 -30.81 6.53 -11.83
N ALA A 439 -31.47 7.21 -12.77
CA ALA A 439 -32.94 7.29 -12.84
C ALA A 439 -33.62 5.91 -13.07
N LYS A 440 -32.91 4.94 -13.64
CA LYS A 440 -33.36 3.54 -13.79
C LYS A 440 -33.03 2.66 -12.58
N GLY A 441 -32.46 3.24 -11.53
CA GLY A 441 -32.11 2.53 -10.29
C GLY A 441 -30.77 1.82 -10.35
N ALA A 442 -29.79 2.32 -11.11
CA ALA A 442 -28.44 1.77 -11.08
C ALA A 442 -27.83 1.88 -9.67
N VAL A 443 -27.33 0.76 -9.16
CA VAL A 443 -26.47 0.73 -7.98
C VAL A 443 -25.02 0.74 -8.47
N PHE A 444 -24.31 1.83 -8.20
CA PHE A 444 -22.98 2.06 -8.76
C PHE A 444 -21.85 1.50 -7.90
N GLY A 445 -20.89 0.85 -8.54
CA GLY A 445 -19.53 0.62 -8.05
C GLY A 445 -18.54 1.59 -8.66
N SER A 446 -17.32 1.66 -8.11
CA SER A 446 -16.26 2.51 -8.62
C SER A 446 -15.07 1.73 -9.16
N LYS A 447 -14.58 2.08 -10.35
CA LYS A 447 -13.30 1.58 -10.86
C LYS A 447 -12.50 2.69 -11.54
N ASN A 448 -11.31 2.99 -11.02
CA ASN A 448 -10.46 4.08 -11.52
C ASN A 448 -11.24 5.40 -11.68
N GLY A 449 -12.00 5.76 -10.64
CA GLY A 449 -12.85 6.95 -10.59
C GLY A 449 -14.17 6.86 -11.35
N TRP A 450 -14.36 5.89 -12.24
CA TRP A 450 -15.62 5.72 -12.97
C TRP A 450 -16.71 5.12 -12.12
N GLU A 451 -17.89 5.75 -12.15
CA GLU A 451 -19.14 5.15 -11.71
C GLU A 451 -19.62 4.12 -12.74
N ARG A 452 -19.76 2.87 -12.30
CA ARG A 452 -20.22 1.74 -13.14
C ARG A 452 -21.42 1.08 -12.49
N ALA A 453 -22.51 0.91 -13.24
CA ALA A 453 -23.66 0.17 -12.73
C ALA A 453 -23.24 -1.29 -12.45
N ASN A 454 -23.29 -1.70 -11.18
CA ASN A 454 -23.04 -3.08 -10.77
C ASN A 454 -24.28 -3.95 -11.02
N TYR A 455 -25.46 -3.40 -10.75
CA TYR A 455 -26.78 -3.97 -10.99
C TYR A 455 -27.85 -2.86 -10.91
N PHE A 456 -29.09 -3.19 -11.25
CA PHE A 456 -30.23 -2.29 -11.18
C PHE A 456 -31.25 -2.73 -10.12
N GLN A 457 -31.68 -1.77 -9.31
CA GLN A 457 -32.69 -1.94 -8.28
C GLN A 457 -33.70 -0.80 -8.34
N LYS A 458 -34.96 -1.08 -8.64
CA LYS A 458 -36.00 -0.05 -8.78
C LYS A 458 -36.28 0.68 -7.47
N ASP A 459 -36.39 -0.07 -6.38
CA ASP A 459 -36.61 0.48 -5.05
C ASP A 459 -35.26 0.70 -4.36
N GLN A 460 -34.77 1.93 -4.38
CA GLN A 460 -33.50 2.31 -3.77
C GLN A 460 -33.56 2.35 -2.23
N SER A 461 -34.75 2.25 -1.62
CA SER A 461 -34.88 2.16 -0.16
C SER A 461 -34.40 0.80 0.39
N ILE A 462 -34.35 -0.23 -0.47
CA ILE A 462 -33.86 -1.56 -0.10
C ILE A 462 -32.33 -1.51 -0.05
N VAL A 463 -31.79 -1.14 1.11
CA VAL A 463 -30.35 -1.20 1.35
C VAL A 463 -29.99 -2.61 1.76
N GLY A 464 -29.39 -3.35 0.84
CA GLY A 464 -28.97 -4.71 1.16
C GLY A 464 -27.77 -4.75 2.08
N ARG A 465 -27.87 -5.57 3.13
CA ARG A 465 -26.82 -5.70 4.13
C ARG A 465 -25.62 -6.46 3.56
N PRO A 466 -24.39 -5.96 3.75
CA PRO A 466 -23.19 -6.73 3.47
C PRO A 466 -23.21 -8.07 4.22
N CYS A 467 -22.79 -9.15 3.56
CA CYS A 467 -22.76 -10.48 4.16
C CYS A 467 -21.67 -11.35 3.53
N LEU A 468 -21.35 -12.46 4.19
CA LEU A 468 -20.47 -13.51 3.65
C LEU A 468 -21.27 -14.58 2.88
N ASP A 469 -22.57 -14.65 3.12
CA ASP A 469 -23.48 -15.61 2.50
C ASP A 469 -23.98 -15.11 1.13
N LYS A 470 -25.09 -15.66 0.66
CA LYS A 470 -25.72 -15.23 -0.59
C LYS A 470 -26.13 -13.75 -0.50
N PRO A 471 -25.61 -12.88 -1.39
CA PRO A 471 -25.92 -11.46 -1.34
C PRO A 471 -27.34 -11.17 -1.84
N HIS A 472 -27.95 -10.12 -1.28
CA HIS A 472 -29.30 -9.67 -1.63
C HIS A 472 -29.44 -9.31 -3.12
N TRP A 473 -28.36 -8.87 -3.78
CA TRP A 473 -28.37 -8.48 -5.18
C TRP A 473 -28.32 -9.67 -6.15
N LEU A 474 -28.10 -10.91 -5.67
CA LEU A 474 -27.98 -12.07 -6.56
C LEU A 474 -29.23 -12.31 -7.43
N PRO A 475 -30.47 -12.28 -6.90
CA PRO A 475 -31.67 -12.41 -7.73
C PRO A 475 -31.81 -11.30 -8.78
N LEU A 476 -31.35 -10.08 -8.47
CA LEU A 476 -31.37 -8.94 -9.40
C LEU A 476 -30.43 -9.21 -10.58
N VAL A 477 -29.19 -9.61 -10.30
CA VAL A 477 -28.20 -9.94 -11.33
C VAL A 477 -28.60 -11.19 -12.12
N GLN A 478 -29.23 -12.19 -11.49
CA GLN A 478 -29.77 -13.37 -12.19
C GLN A 478 -30.84 -12.98 -13.21
N ARG A 479 -31.72 -12.03 -12.85
CA ARG A 479 -32.70 -11.49 -13.79
C ARG A 479 -32.01 -10.77 -14.96
N GLU A 480 -31.03 -9.92 -14.68
CA GLU A 480 -30.26 -9.24 -15.73
C GLU A 480 -29.58 -10.25 -16.66
N GLN A 481 -28.95 -11.29 -16.11
CA GLN A 481 -28.34 -12.37 -16.88
C GLN A 481 -29.36 -13.12 -17.75
N ALA A 482 -30.56 -13.41 -17.24
CA ALA A 482 -31.62 -14.04 -18.00
C ALA A 482 -32.09 -13.15 -19.17
N VAL A 483 -32.24 -11.83 -18.95
CA VAL A 483 -32.59 -10.86 -20.01
C VAL A 483 -31.49 -10.79 -21.07
N THR A 484 -30.22 -10.74 -20.67
CA THR A 484 -29.09 -10.76 -21.60
C THR A 484 -29.04 -12.03 -22.47
N ARG A 485 -29.53 -13.17 -21.95
CA ARG A 485 -29.57 -14.44 -22.70
C ARG A 485 -30.83 -14.60 -23.56
N GLY A 486 -31.98 -14.13 -23.10
CA GLY A 486 -33.28 -14.38 -23.73
C GLY A 486 -33.87 -13.19 -24.49
N SER A 487 -33.24 -12.02 -24.43
CA SER A 487 -33.76 -10.78 -25.04
C SER A 487 -32.59 -9.83 -25.40
N VAL A 488 -32.74 -8.53 -25.14
CA VAL A 488 -31.73 -7.50 -25.42
C VAL A 488 -31.38 -6.77 -24.12
N ALA A 489 -30.09 -6.66 -23.85
CA ALA A 489 -29.56 -5.88 -22.73
C ALA A 489 -28.57 -4.83 -23.24
N VAL A 490 -28.53 -3.68 -22.57
CA VAL A 490 -27.61 -2.58 -22.87
C VAL A 490 -26.62 -2.47 -21.71
N TYR A 491 -25.32 -2.50 -22.02
CA TYR A 491 -24.24 -2.33 -21.05
C TYR A 491 -23.49 -1.03 -21.31
N ASP A 492 -23.29 -0.23 -20.27
CA ASP A 492 -22.43 0.95 -20.34
C ASP A 492 -20.95 0.55 -20.27
N GLN A 493 -20.28 0.63 -21.42
CA GLN A 493 -18.83 0.35 -21.55
C GLN A 493 -18.00 1.63 -21.70
N SER A 494 -18.56 2.80 -21.37
CA SER A 494 -17.86 4.10 -21.45
C SER A 494 -16.57 4.11 -20.65
N SER A 495 -16.56 3.39 -19.51
CA SER A 495 -15.43 3.32 -18.60
C SER A 495 -14.30 2.39 -19.04
N LEU A 496 -14.46 1.55 -20.09
CA LEU A 496 -13.33 0.78 -20.63
C LEU A 496 -12.22 1.73 -21.08
N SER A 497 -10.98 1.34 -20.86
CA SER A 497 -9.83 2.11 -21.33
C SER A 497 -9.80 2.10 -22.84
N LYS A 498 -9.53 3.25 -23.45
CA LYS A 498 -9.52 3.46 -24.90
C LYS A 498 -8.23 4.19 -25.24
N ILE A 499 -7.35 3.56 -26.01
CA ILE A 499 -6.04 4.11 -26.40
C ILE A 499 -5.97 4.13 -27.92
N LEU A 500 -5.60 5.26 -28.50
CA LEU A 500 -5.33 5.37 -29.94
C LEU A 500 -3.83 5.20 -30.18
N VAL A 501 -3.48 4.28 -31.08
CA VAL A 501 -2.11 4.07 -31.56
C VAL A 501 -2.10 4.45 -33.03
N GLN A 502 -1.30 5.46 -33.39
CA GLN A 502 -1.39 6.14 -34.68
C GLN A 502 -0.02 6.36 -35.32
N GLY A 503 0.01 6.34 -36.65
CA GLY A 503 1.17 6.67 -37.48
C GLY A 503 1.70 5.47 -38.26
N ARG A 504 2.60 5.75 -39.22
CA ARG A 504 3.16 4.76 -40.16
C ARG A 504 3.70 3.48 -39.51
N ASP A 505 4.20 3.58 -38.29
CA ASP A 505 4.84 2.47 -37.56
C ASP A 505 3.86 1.76 -36.58
N ALA A 506 2.59 2.17 -36.51
CA ALA A 506 1.61 1.64 -35.56
C ALA A 506 1.35 0.15 -35.74
N LEU A 507 1.18 -0.32 -36.98
CA LEU A 507 0.98 -1.75 -37.26
C LEU A 507 2.20 -2.57 -36.85
N ALA A 508 3.41 -2.13 -37.22
CA ALA A 508 4.64 -2.82 -36.89
C ALA A 508 4.88 -2.89 -35.37
N LEU A 509 4.59 -1.81 -34.65
CA LEU A 509 4.63 -1.78 -33.19
C LEU A 509 3.66 -2.80 -32.59
N LEU A 510 2.40 -2.80 -33.02
CA LEU A 510 1.39 -3.69 -32.46
C LEU A 510 1.63 -5.15 -32.81
N GLN A 511 2.10 -5.47 -34.03
CA GLN A 511 2.52 -6.83 -34.41
C GLN A 511 3.67 -7.36 -33.55
N ARG A 512 4.52 -6.48 -33.02
CA ARG A 512 5.60 -6.85 -32.09
C ARG A 512 5.08 -7.06 -30.67
N LEU A 513 4.14 -6.25 -30.21
CA LEU A 513 3.63 -6.26 -28.83
C LEU A 513 2.52 -7.29 -28.59
N CYS A 514 1.71 -7.56 -29.60
CA CYS A 514 0.53 -8.42 -29.53
C CYS A 514 0.86 -9.86 -29.88
N THR A 515 0.19 -10.80 -29.24
CA THR A 515 0.36 -12.24 -29.53
C THR A 515 -0.47 -12.76 -30.70
N ASN A 516 -1.50 -12.01 -31.11
CA ASN A 516 -2.32 -12.32 -32.27
C ASN A 516 -1.91 -11.47 -33.48
N ASP A 517 -2.25 -11.92 -34.68
CA ASP A 517 -2.06 -11.13 -35.90
C ASP A 517 -3.02 -9.94 -35.92
N VAL A 518 -2.48 -8.74 -35.80
CA VAL A 518 -3.21 -7.47 -35.79
C VAL A 518 -3.19 -6.75 -37.14
N ASP A 519 -2.68 -7.36 -38.22
CA ASP A 519 -2.86 -6.84 -39.59
C ASP A 519 -4.27 -7.12 -40.10
N LEU A 520 -5.23 -6.51 -39.40
CA LEU A 520 -6.64 -6.68 -39.65
C LEU A 520 -7.06 -5.86 -40.88
N PRO A 521 -8.12 -6.27 -41.61
CA PRO A 521 -8.77 -5.37 -42.55
C PRO A 521 -9.31 -4.13 -41.83
N LEU A 522 -9.62 -3.05 -42.56
CA LEU A 522 -10.29 -1.88 -41.98
C LEU A 522 -11.59 -2.29 -41.29
N ASN A 523 -11.80 -1.77 -40.08
CA ASN A 523 -12.87 -2.12 -39.12
C ASN A 523 -12.79 -3.56 -38.58
N GLY A 524 -11.72 -4.29 -38.86
CA GLY A 524 -11.43 -5.58 -38.24
C GLY A 524 -11.07 -5.40 -36.76
N MET A 525 -11.41 -6.43 -35.97
CA MET A 525 -11.19 -6.47 -34.53
C MET A 525 -10.62 -7.84 -34.13
N CYS A 526 -9.61 -7.84 -33.26
CA CYS A 526 -9.11 -9.07 -32.65
C CYS A 526 -8.88 -8.91 -31.14
N TYR A 527 -9.16 -9.97 -30.39
CA TYR A 527 -8.68 -10.12 -29.03
C TYR A 527 -7.24 -10.62 -29.05
N THR A 528 -6.39 -10.05 -28.19
CA THR A 528 -4.97 -10.39 -28.11
C THR A 528 -4.42 -10.14 -26.70
N LEU A 529 -3.24 -10.68 -26.43
CA LEU A 529 -2.48 -10.41 -25.23
C LEU A 529 -1.28 -9.52 -25.56
N MET A 530 -0.82 -8.75 -24.58
CA MET A 530 0.54 -8.20 -24.56
C MET A 530 1.33 -8.94 -23.48
N LEU A 531 2.51 -9.44 -23.84
CA LEU A 531 3.37 -10.21 -22.94
C LEU A 531 4.65 -9.45 -22.60
N ASN A 532 5.20 -9.70 -21.42
CA ASN A 532 6.59 -9.37 -21.11
C ASN A 532 7.56 -10.43 -21.68
N GLN A 533 8.87 -10.17 -21.57
CA GLN A 533 9.90 -11.02 -22.16
C GLN A 533 9.93 -12.45 -21.58
N ARG A 534 9.34 -12.67 -20.40
CA ARG A 534 9.22 -13.99 -19.77
C ARG A 534 7.93 -14.73 -20.13
N GLY A 535 7.11 -14.17 -21.03
CA GLY A 535 5.81 -14.72 -21.40
C GLY A 535 4.69 -14.46 -20.38
N GLY A 536 4.93 -13.61 -19.36
CA GLY A 536 3.91 -13.16 -18.44
C GLY A 536 2.95 -12.18 -19.11
N ILE A 537 1.66 -12.28 -18.80
CA ILE A 537 0.61 -11.44 -19.40
C ILE A 537 0.62 -10.07 -18.73
N GLU A 538 1.01 -9.03 -19.46
CA GLU A 538 0.95 -7.65 -18.99
C GLU A 538 -0.45 -7.06 -19.16
N SER A 539 -1.13 -7.42 -20.26
CA SER A 539 -2.49 -7.00 -20.52
C SER A 539 -3.23 -7.96 -21.47
N ALA A 540 -4.55 -7.95 -21.37
CA ALA A 540 -5.47 -8.68 -22.23
C ALA A 540 -6.48 -7.67 -22.78
N LEU A 541 -6.55 -7.53 -24.10
CA LEU A 541 -7.20 -6.38 -24.73
C LEU A 541 -7.70 -6.70 -26.13
N THR A 542 -8.44 -5.75 -26.67
CA THR A 542 -9.00 -5.82 -28.02
C THR A 542 -8.36 -4.73 -28.88
N VAL A 543 -7.85 -5.10 -30.05
CA VAL A 543 -7.32 -4.18 -31.06
C VAL A 543 -8.34 -4.05 -32.19
N ILE A 544 -8.62 -2.82 -32.61
CA ILE A 544 -9.53 -2.50 -33.72
C ILE A 544 -8.78 -1.61 -34.70
N ARG A 545 -8.70 -1.99 -35.97
CA ARG A 545 -8.10 -1.14 -37.02
C ARG A 545 -9.16 -0.20 -37.57
N ILE A 546 -9.12 1.07 -37.15
CA ILE A 546 -10.16 2.05 -37.53
C ILE A 546 -9.79 2.87 -38.78
N GLN A 547 -8.49 3.02 -39.08
CA GLN A 547 -7.98 3.57 -40.35
C GLN A 547 -6.68 2.84 -40.74
N CYS A 548 -6.10 3.16 -41.91
CA CYS A 548 -4.90 2.48 -42.43
C CYS A 548 -3.76 2.41 -41.40
N GLU A 549 -3.50 3.55 -40.74
CA GLU A 549 -2.41 3.74 -39.76
C GLU A 549 -2.96 4.10 -38.37
N VAL A 550 -4.21 3.76 -38.07
CA VAL A 550 -4.86 4.12 -36.79
C VAL A 550 -5.57 2.91 -36.20
N PHE A 551 -5.15 2.55 -35.00
CA PHE A 551 -5.70 1.45 -34.22
C PHE A 551 -6.27 1.98 -32.91
N MET A 552 -7.43 1.45 -32.52
CA MET A 552 -8.01 1.66 -31.20
C MET A 552 -7.82 0.39 -30.36
N ILE A 553 -7.20 0.56 -29.20
CA ILE A 553 -7.08 -0.47 -28.17
C ILE A 553 -8.17 -0.24 -27.14
N VAL A 554 -8.90 -1.30 -26.80
CA VAL A 554 -9.88 -1.32 -25.72
C VAL A 554 -9.47 -2.33 -24.66
N SER A 555 -9.37 -1.89 -23.40
CA SER A 555 -8.97 -2.73 -22.26
C SER A 555 -9.73 -2.40 -20.97
N GLY A 556 -9.40 -3.07 -19.86
CA GLY A 556 -10.09 -2.90 -18.58
C GLY A 556 -10.03 -1.46 -18.04
N SER A 557 -11.06 -1.02 -17.30
CA SER A 557 -11.22 0.38 -16.86
C SER A 557 -10.08 1.00 -16.04
N ALA A 558 -9.27 0.17 -15.39
CA ALA A 558 -8.12 0.60 -14.60
C ALA A 558 -6.77 0.38 -15.31
N GLN A 559 -6.79 -0.03 -16.59
CA GLN A 559 -5.57 -0.39 -17.32
C GLN A 559 -5.00 0.72 -18.18
N ALA A 560 -5.72 1.83 -18.42
CA ALA A 560 -5.29 2.89 -19.33
C ALA A 560 -3.84 3.35 -19.11
N VAL A 561 -3.45 3.60 -17.86
CA VAL A 561 -2.09 4.05 -17.53
C VAL A 561 -1.05 2.95 -17.76
N ARG A 562 -1.31 1.74 -17.24
CA ARG A 562 -0.40 0.60 -17.40
C ARG A 562 -0.19 0.23 -18.87
N ASP A 563 -1.28 0.09 -19.62
CA ASP A 563 -1.25 -0.27 -21.04
C ASP A 563 -0.54 0.81 -21.87
N THR A 564 -0.85 2.09 -21.62
CA THR A 564 -0.19 3.20 -22.33
C THR A 564 1.31 3.21 -22.02
N HIS A 565 1.68 3.04 -20.75
CA HIS A 565 3.09 2.98 -20.35
C HIS A 565 3.82 1.79 -21.00
N TRP A 566 3.16 0.63 -21.11
CA TRP A 566 3.74 -0.57 -21.75
C TRP A 566 3.91 -0.40 -23.26
N ILE A 567 2.96 0.24 -23.95
CA ILE A 567 3.02 0.49 -25.39
C ILE A 567 4.13 1.48 -25.75
N VAL A 568 4.37 2.47 -24.88
CA VAL A 568 5.37 3.54 -25.12
C VAL A 568 6.79 3.11 -24.74
N LYS A 569 6.95 2.12 -23.85
CA LYS A 569 8.25 1.56 -23.45
C LYS A 569 8.74 0.56 -24.49
#